data_AF-A0A522UW36-F1
#
_entry.id   AF-A0A522UW36-F1
#
_cell.length_a   1.000
_cell.length_b   1.000
_cell.length_c   1.000
_cell.angle_alpha   90.00
_cell.angle_beta   90.00
_cell.angle_gamma   90.00
#
_symmetry.space_group_name_H-M   'P 1'
#
loop_
_entity.id
_entity.type
_entity.pdbx_description
1 polymer ?
#
loop_
_entity_poly.entity_id
_entity_poly.type
_entity_poly.pdbx_seq_one_letter_code
_entity_poly.pdbx_strand_id
1 'polypeptide(L)'
;MKIAVSHLTEELSARTGIKTLPRHDLDHLSVDIKRAYSALITEWLAYMRHMKEDYPFLYSFAVRTNPFDPEASPEIKYTGQPSAG
;
A
#
# COMPACT_ATOMS: atom_id res chain seq x y z
N MET A 1 -3.22 13.14 1.15
CA MET A 1 -2.30 12.08 1.62
C MET A 1 -1.81 12.17 3.08
N LYS A 2 -1.02 13.20 3.46
CA LYS A 2 -0.10 13.13 4.62
C LYS A 2 -0.78 13.02 5.99
N ILE A 3 -1.89 13.73 6.19
CA ILE A 3 -2.51 13.81 7.53
C ILE A 3 -3.02 12.45 8.02
N ALA A 4 -3.71 11.67 7.18
CA ALA A 4 -4.27 10.38 7.62
C ALA A 4 -3.19 9.34 7.94
N VAL A 5 -2.13 9.28 7.14
CA VAL A 5 -1.01 8.35 7.36
C VAL A 5 -0.16 8.77 8.55
N SER A 6 0.17 10.06 8.66
CA SER A 6 0.90 10.61 9.81
C SER A 6 0.12 10.45 11.11
N HIS A 7 -1.19 10.74 11.10
CA HIS A 7 -2.07 10.56 12.26
C HIS A 7 -2.12 9.10 12.72
N LEU A 8 -2.33 8.15 11.79
CA LEU A 8 -2.31 6.72 12.13
C LEU A 8 -0.94 6.29 12.69
N THR A 9 0.16 6.84 12.14
CA THR A 9 1.52 6.55 12.62
C THR A 9 1.74 7.06 14.04
N GLU A 10 1.27 8.27 14.35
CA GLU A 10 1.32 8.86 15.69
C GLU A 10 0.52 8.03 16.70
N GLU A 11 -0.72 7.66 16.34
CA GLU A 11 -1.57 6.82 17.19
C GLU A 11 -0.95 5.46 17.49
N LEU A 12 -0.38 4.79 16.47
CA LEU A 12 0.28 3.50 16.66
C LEU A 12 1.56 3.63 17.49
N SER A 13 2.33 4.70 17.29
CA SER A 13 3.58 4.96 18.01
C SER A 13 3.35 5.32 19.47
N ALA A 14 2.21 5.92 19.81
CA ALA A 14 1.82 6.24 21.18
C ALA A 14 1.36 5.01 21.99
N ARG A 15 1.15 3.85 21.36
CA ARG A 15 0.58 2.65 21.99
C ARG A 15 1.67 1.58 22.18
N THR A 16 1.75 1.01 23.38
CA THR A 16 2.73 -0.03 23.72
C THR A 16 2.35 -1.42 23.22
N GLY A 17 1.08 -1.64 22.84
CA GLY A 17 0.61 -2.90 22.29
C GLY A 17 -0.84 -2.84 21.85
N ILE A 18 -1.16 -3.47 20.71
CA ILE A 18 -2.51 -3.47 20.12
C ILE A 18 -3.42 -4.51 20.80
N LYS A 19 -2.85 -5.63 21.25
CA LYS A 19 -3.62 -6.77 21.80
C LYS A 19 -4.35 -6.47 23.11
N THR A 20 -3.92 -5.45 23.84
CA THR A 20 -4.46 -5.08 25.16
C THR A 20 -5.37 -3.86 25.10
N LEU A 21 -5.66 -3.32 23.90
CA LEU A 21 -6.46 -2.13 23.77
C LEU A 21 -7.94 -2.41 24.08
N PRO A 22 -8.62 -1.44 24.73
CA PRO A 22 -10.08 -1.47 24.82
C PRO A 22 -10.73 -1.58 23.45
N ARG A 23 -11.92 -2.17 23.40
CA ARG A 23 -12.65 -2.35 22.13
C ARG A 23 -12.87 -1.04 21.38
N HIS A 24 -13.20 0.04 22.10
CA HIS A 24 -13.39 1.36 21.51
C HIS A 24 -12.15 1.88 20.78
N ASP A 25 -10.95 1.68 21.36
CA ASP A 25 -9.69 2.05 20.72
C ASP A 25 -9.40 1.21 19.47
N LEU A 26 -9.73 -0.08 19.49
CA LEU A 26 -9.61 -0.95 18.30
C LEU A 26 -10.55 -0.52 17.18
N ASP A 27 -11.78 -0.14 17.52
CA ASP A 27 -12.76 0.35 16.55
C ASP A 27 -12.29 1.71 15.95
N HIS A 28 -11.73 2.60 16.77
CA HIS A 28 -11.12 3.86 16.32
C HIS A 28 -9.97 3.61 15.33
N LEU A 29 -8.99 2.79 15.73
CA LEU A 29 -7.85 2.43 14.87
C LEU A 29 -8.30 1.80 13.56
N SER A 30 -9.35 0.98 13.56
CA SER A 30 -9.89 0.38 12.35
C SER A 30 -10.40 1.44 11.36
N VAL A 31 -11.04 2.49 11.86
CA VAL A 31 -11.51 3.63 11.04
C VAL A 31 -10.32 4.41 10.48
N ASP A 32 -9.28 4.66 11.27
CA ASP A 32 -8.11 5.42 10.81
C ASP A 32 -7.24 4.63 9.84
N ILE A 33 -7.10 3.32 10.03
CA ILE A 33 -6.49 2.42 9.05
C ILE A 33 -7.24 2.52 7.72
N LYS A 34 -8.57 2.46 7.74
CA LYS A 34 -9.40 2.59 6.53
C LYS A 34 -9.18 3.94 5.85
N ARG A 35 -9.12 5.04 6.61
CA ARG A 35 -8.87 6.39 6.08
C ARG A 35 -7.49 6.51 5.46
N ALA A 36 -6.46 6.04 6.14
CA ALA A 36 -5.08 6.06 5.66
C ALA A 36 -4.93 5.23 4.37
N TYR A 37 -5.46 4.00 4.36
CA TYR A 37 -5.37 3.11 3.19
C TYR A 37 -6.12 3.67 1.97
N SER A 38 -7.32 4.24 2.18
CA SER A 38 -8.07 4.89 1.10
C SER A 38 -7.31 6.10 0.50
N ALA A 39 -6.66 6.89 1.36
CA ALA A 39 -5.81 8.00 0.92
C ALA A 39 -4.59 7.50 0.14
N LEU A 40 -3.91 6.44 0.60
CA LEU A 40 -2.75 5.85 -0.08
C LEU A 40 -3.12 5.32 -1.47
N ILE A 41 -4.25 4.61 -1.61
CA ILE A 41 -4.72 4.11 -2.92
C ILE A 41 -4.97 5.26 -3.89
N THR A 42 -5.65 6.31 -3.43
CA THR A 42 -5.99 7.47 -4.28
C THR A 42 -4.73 8.15 -4.82
N GLU A 43 -3.73 8.32 -3.98
CA GLU A 43 -2.47 8.98 -4.33
C GLU A 43 -1.60 8.09 -5.22
N TRP A 44 -1.59 6.78 -4.95
CA TRP A 44 -0.97 5.80 -5.85
C TRP A 44 -1.59 5.84 -7.24
N LEU A 45 -2.92 5.88 -7.37
CA LEU A 45 -3.58 5.98 -8.67
C LEU A 45 -3.24 7.30 -9.39
N ALA A 46 -3.15 8.41 -8.66
CA ALA A 46 -2.72 9.69 -9.23
C ALA A 46 -1.26 9.62 -9.72
N TYR A 47 -0.37 9.02 -8.93
CA TYR A 47 1.02 8.76 -9.31
C TYR A 47 1.12 7.86 -10.54
N MET A 48 0.35 6.77 -10.58
CA MET A 48 0.33 5.84 -11.73
C MET A 48 -0.17 6.52 -13.00
N ARG A 49 -1.15 7.42 -12.92
CA ARG A 49 -1.59 8.24 -14.05
C ARG A 49 -0.47 9.12 -14.59
N HIS A 50 0.19 9.87 -13.72
CA HIS A 50 1.34 10.70 -14.10
C HIS A 50 2.49 9.88 -14.71
N MET A 51 2.84 8.75 -14.09
CA MET A 51 3.86 7.84 -14.60
C MET A 51 3.52 7.29 -15.98
N LYS A 52 2.25 6.95 -16.22
CA LYS A 52 1.81 6.41 -17.51
C LYS A 52 1.97 7.42 -18.64
N GLU A 53 1.75 8.70 -18.35
CA GLU A 53 1.81 9.80 -19.31
C GLU A 53 3.26 10.21 -19.59
N ASP A 54 4.05 10.41 -18.53
CA ASP A 54 5.37 11.06 -18.64
C ASP A 54 6.55 10.09 -18.58
N TYR A 55 6.37 8.90 -17.99
CA TYR A 55 7.45 7.93 -17.75
C TYR A 55 7.03 6.47 -17.96
N PRO A 56 6.66 6.03 -19.20
CA PRO A 56 6.07 4.71 -19.44
C PRO A 56 6.91 3.50 -18.97
N PHE A 57 8.24 3.62 -19.00
CA PHE A 57 9.14 2.58 -18.48
C PHE A 57 9.04 2.43 -16.96
N LEU A 58 8.96 3.55 -16.22
CA LEU A 58 8.77 3.54 -14.77
C LEU A 58 7.35 3.11 -14.40
N TYR A 59 6.35 3.50 -15.19
CA TYR A 59 4.98 2.99 -15.05
C TYR A 59 4.93 1.46 -15.09
N SER A 60 5.57 0.83 -16.09
CA SER A 60 5.59 -0.63 -16.19
C SER A 60 6.23 -1.29 -14.97
N PHE A 61 7.30 -0.72 -14.43
CA PHE A 61 7.93 -1.22 -13.22
C PHE A 61 7.01 -1.06 -12.00
N ALA A 62 6.44 0.14 -11.82
CA ALA A 62 5.54 0.47 -10.72
C ALA A 62 4.27 -0.41 -10.69
N VAL A 63 3.69 -0.76 -11.86
CA VAL A 63 2.58 -1.73 -11.93
C VAL A 63 3.01 -3.11 -11.42
N ARG A 64 4.21 -3.59 -11.81
CA ARG A 64 4.70 -4.92 -11.41
C ARG A 64 5.09 -5.00 -9.95
N THR A 65 5.51 -3.89 -9.36
CA THR A 65 5.83 -3.75 -7.93
C THR A 65 4.71 -3.02 -7.18
N ASN A 66 3.45 -3.25 -7.56
CA ASN A 66 2.31 -2.59 -6.95
C ASN A 66 2.29 -2.83 -5.43
N PRO A 67 2.38 -1.79 -4.57
CA PRO A 67 2.44 -1.97 -3.13
C PRO A 67 1.12 -2.49 -2.52
N PHE A 68 0.05 -2.54 -3.30
CA PHE A 68 -1.26 -3.08 -2.90
C PHE A 68 -1.49 -4.53 -3.35
N ASP A 69 -0.51 -5.14 -4.00
CA ASP A 69 -0.53 -6.56 -4.36
C ASP A 69 0.61 -7.27 -3.61
N PRO A 70 0.31 -8.07 -2.56
CA PRO A 70 1.34 -8.79 -1.80
C PRO A 70 2.14 -9.79 -2.64
N GLU A 71 1.58 -10.23 -3.78
CA GLU A 71 2.21 -11.20 -4.69
C GLU A 71 2.92 -10.51 -5.87
N ALA A 72 3.00 -9.18 -5.84
CA ALA A 72 3.72 -8.37 -6.81
C ALA A 72 5.19 -8.79 -6.90
N SER A 73 5.71 -8.86 -8.13
CA SER A 73 7.09 -9.27 -8.41
C SER A 73 7.69 -8.35 -9.48
N PRO A 74 8.91 -7.84 -9.26
CA PRO A 74 9.57 -6.96 -10.22
C PRO A 74 9.93 -7.69 -11.51
N GLU A 75 10.16 -9.01 -11.46
CA GLU A 75 10.54 -9.85 -12.58
C GLU A 75 9.37 -10.12 -13.54
N ILE A 76 9.69 -10.20 -14.84
CA ILE A 76 8.73 -10.64 -15.85
C ILE A 76 8.71 -12.18 -15.83
N LYS A 77 7.57 -12.75 -15.46
CA LYS A 77 7.36 -14.20 -15.62
C LYS A 77 7.15 -14.50 -17.10
N TYR A 78 8.12 -15.14 -17.74
CA TYR A 78 7.98 -15.63 -19.10
C TYR A 78 7.02 -16.83 -19.12
N THR A 79 5.84 -16.66 -19.73
CA THR A 79 4.92 -17.77 -19.99
C THR A 79 5.40 -18.55 -21.21
N GLY A 80 6.43 -19.38 -21.03
CA GLY A 80 6.99 -20.16 -22.15
C GLY A 80 8.21 -21.01 -21.85
N GLN A 81 8.22 -21.82 -20.79
CA GLN A 81 8.81 -23.19 -20.75
C GLN A 81 8.71 -23.82 -19.35
N PRO A 82 8.71 -25.17 -19.25
CA PRO A 82 8.20 -25.91 -18.10
C PRO A 82 9.13 -25.81 -16.89
N SER A 83 8.53 -25.97 -15.71
CA SER A 83 9.20 -26.22 -14.44
C SER A 83 10.33 -27.24 -14.62
N ALA A 84 11.56 -26.78 -14.46
CA ALA A 84 12.73 -27.63 -14.41
C ALA A 84 13.16 -27.79 -12.95
N GLY A 85 13.14 -29.04 -12.46
CA GLY A 85 13.93 -29.52 -11.33
C GLY A 85 13.38 -29.26 -9.95
#